data_AF-A0A0T2QGW4-F1
#
_entry.id   AF-A0A0T2QGW4-F1
#
_cell.length_a   1.000
_cell.length_b   1.000
_cell.length_c   1.000
_cell.angle_alpha   90.00
_cell.angle_beta   90.00
_cell.angle_gamma   90.00
#
_symmetry.space_group_name_H-M   'P 1'
#
loop_
_entity.id
_entity.type
_entity.pdbx_description
1 polymer ?
#
loop_
_entity_poly.entity_id
_entity_poly.type
_entity_poly.pdbx_seq_one_letter_code
_entity_poly.pdbx_strand_id
1 'polypeptide(L)'
;MAKPAAETAEFAGAHGDFWSMHGALMAHSSTLSLPVIFNLSALLGLSAARLRDALSGGACAAKVRRDFAMGLQGGVRGTPTFFIDGELYEGPVTADGLNAALDRPAGLVIGSPTITIRT
;
A
#
# COMPACT_ATOMS: atom_id res chain seq x y z
N MET A 1 4.56 -12.64 6.09
CA MET A 1 3.10 -12.40 6.30
C MET A 1 2.52 -11.26 5.46
N ALA A 2 3.27 -10.65 4.53
CA ALA A 2 2.79 -9.51 3.74
C ALA A 2 1.60 -9.85 2.80
N LYS A 3 1.71 -10.94 2.02
CA LYS A 3 0.66 -11.33 1.07
C LYS A 3 -0.71 -11.63 1.75
N PRO A 4 -0.79 -12.48 2.80
CA PRO A 4 -2.06 -12.70 3.52
C PRO A 4 -2.64 -11.42 4.14
N ALA A 5 -1.79 -10.50 4.61
CA ALA A 5 -2.24 -9.22 5.15
C ALA A 5 -2.87 -8.35 4.05
N ALA A 6 -2.22 -8.24 2.90
CA ALA A 6 -2.74 -7.50 1.75
C ALA A 6 -4.08 -8.09 1.26
N GLU A 7 -4.17 -9.42 1.11
CA GLU A 7 -5.42 -10.07 0.72
C GLU A 7 -6.53 -9.87 1.76
N THR A 8 -6.20 -9.82 3.05
CA THR A 8 -7.17 -9.53 4.10
C THR A 8 -7.65 -8.08 4.04
N ALA A 9 -6.76 -7.12 3.79
CA ALA A 9 -7.13 -5.72 3.62
C ALA A 9 -8.08 -5.53 2.42
N GLU A 10 -7.82 -6.20 1.29
CA GLU A 10 -8.71 -6.21 0.13
C GLU A 10 -10.06 -6.87 0.44
N PHE A 11 -10.06 -8.00 1.15
CA PHE A 11 -11.27 -8.66 1.59
C PHE A 11 -12.12 -7.75 2.50
N ALA A 12 -11.49 -7.07 3.46
CA ALA A 12 -12.18 -6.10 4.33
C ALA A 12 -12.69 -4.91 3.52
N GLY A 13 -11.92 -4.43 2.53
CA GLY A 13 -12.34 -3.36 1.63
C GLY A 13 -13.59 -3.71 0.81
N ALA A 14 -13.71 -4.96 0.35
CA ALA A 14 -14.93 -5.45 -0.29
C ALA A 14 -16.17 -5.44 0.63
N HIS A 15 -15.99 -5.24 1.94
CA HIS A 15 -17.03 -5.11 2.95
C HIS A 15 -17.14 -3.70 3.56
N GLY A 16 -16.37 -2.73 3.06
CA GLY A 16 -16.38 -1.34 3.54
C GLY A 16 -15.37 -1.01 4.65
N ASP A 17 -14.56 -1.98 5.08
CA ASP A 17 -13.68 -1.87 6.26
C ASP A 17 -12.18 -1.84 5.92
N PHE A 18 -11.82 -1.41 4.71
CA PHE A 18 -10.43 -1.38 4.25
C PHE A 18 -9.50 -0.66 5.24
N TRP A 19 -9.84 0.58 5.60
CA TRP A 19 -8.97 1.44 6.42
C TRP A 19 -8.85 0.92 7.85
N SER A 20 -9.95 0.44 8.43
CA SER A 20 -9.97 -0.18 9.75
C SER A 20 -9.07 -1.41 9.80
N MET A 21 -9.18 -2.29 8.79
CA MET A 21 -8.32 -3.48 8.68
C MET A 21 -6.86 -3.09 8.43
N HIS A 22 -6.58 -2.16 7.52
CA HIS A 22 -5.22 -1.69 7.23
C HIS A 22 -4.54 -1.15 8.50
N GLY A 23 -5.23 -0.28 9.25
CA GLY A 23 -4.71 0.26 10.51
C GLY A 23 -4.41 -0.84 11.53
N ALA A 24 -5.34 -1.80 11.69
CA ALA A 24 -5.16 -2.94 12.58
C ALA A 24 -3.95 -3.81 12.20
N LEU A 25 -3.79 -4.11 10.90
CA LEU A 25 -2.65 -4.88 10.39
C LEU A 25 -1.33 -4.14 10.59
N MET A 26 -1.27 -2.84 10.31
CA MET A 26 -0.05 -2.04 10.49
C MET A 26 0.39 -1.96 11.95
N ALA A 27 -0.58 -1.75 12.86
CA ALA A 27 -0.33 -1.74 14.31
C ALA A 27 0.26 -3.06 14.84
N HIS A 28 0.03 -4.18 14.15
CA HIS A 28 0.52 -5.51 14.52
C HIS A 28 1.58 -6.06 13.55
N SER A 29 2.17 -5.22 12.70
CA SER A 29 3.06 -5.63 11.61
C SER A 29 4.24 -6.51 12.06
N SER A 30 4.80 -6.26 13.26
CA SER A 30 5.91 -7.03 13.84
C SER A 30 5.51 -8.39 14.42
N THR A 31 4.24 -8.57 14.77
CA THR A 31 3.69 -9.80 15.40
C THR A 31 2.67 -10.52 14.52
N LEU A 32 2.54 -10.08 13.27
CA LEU A 32 1.50 -10.52 12.36
C LEU A 32 1.60 -12.02 12.06
N SER A 33 0.47 -12.71 12.14
CA SER A 33 0.31 -14.13 11.81
C SER A 33 -1.12 -14.41 11.37
N LEU A 34 -1.40 -15.58 10.78
CA LEU A 34 -2.78 -15.94 10.39
C LEU A 34 -3.77 -15.91 11.57
N PRO A 35 -3.44 -16.46 12.76
CA PRO A 35 -4.31 -16.33 13.93
C PRO A 35 -4.59 -14.87 14.31
N VAL A 36 -3.57 -14.02 14.29
CA VAL A 36 -3.73 -12.57 14.56
C VAL A 36 -4.64 -11.93 13.52
N ILE A 37 -4.44 -12.21 12.23
CA ILE A 37 -5.30 -11.72 11.14
C ILE A 37 -6.77 -12.10 11.33
N PHE A 38 -7.04 -13.36 11.68
CA PHE A 38 -8.42 -13.82 11.94
C PHE A 38 -9.01 -13.13 13.16
N ASN A 39 -8.23 -12.93 14.22
CA ASN A 39 -8.67 -12.18 15.40
C ASN A 39 -9.00 -10.73 15.07
N LEU A 40 -8.13 -10.02 14.34
CA LEU A 40 -8.37 -8.64 13.91
C LEU A 40 -9.64 -8.54 13.03
N SER A 41 -9.85 -9.52 12.16
CA SER A 41 -11.05 -9.57 11.31
C SER A 41 -12.32 -9.79 12.12
N ALA A 42 -12.28 -10.67 13.12
CA ALA A 42 -13.40 -10.89 14.02
C ALA A 42 -13.74 -9.64 14.86
N LEU A 43 -12.73 -8.90 15.33
CA LEU A 43 -12.93 -7.63 16.05
C LEU A 43 -13.60 -6.55 15.18
N LEU A 44 -13.42 -6.62 13.86
CA LEU A 44 -14.08 -5.75 12.89
C LEU A 44 -15.44 -6.31 12.41
N GLY A 45 -15.94 -7.38 13.01
CA GLY A 45 -17.22 -7.99 12.62
C GLY A 45 -17.18 -8.76 11.30
N LEU A 46 -15.99 -9.00 10.73
CA LEU A 46 -15.83 -9.76 9.49
C LEU A 46 -15.88 -11.27 9.77
N SER A 47 -16.57 -12.01 8.90
CA SER A 47 -16.72 -13.47 9.04
C SER A 47 -15.39 -14.19 8.84
N ALA A 48 -14.89 -14.85 9.89
CA ALA A 48 -13.67 -15.66 9.84
C ALA A 48 -13.78 -16.81 8.81
N ALA A 49 -14.96 -17.41 8.66
CA ALA A 49 -15.19 -18.46 7.66
C ALA A 49 -15.04 -17.91 6.24
N ARG A 50 -15.70 -16.78 5.93
CA ARG A 50 -15.59 -16.15 4.61
C ARG A 50 -14.18 -15.65 4.31
N LEU A 51 -13.47 -15.12 5.32
CA LEU A 51 -12.07 -14.73 5.15
C LEU A 51 -11.18 -15.95 4.87
N ARG A 52 -11.37 -17.04 5.60
CA ARG A 52 -10.62 -18.29 5.36
C ARG A 52 -10.83 -18.79 3.93
N ASP A 53 -12.08 -18.79 3.47
CA ASP A 53 -12.42 -19.21 2.11
C ASP A 53 -11.87 -18.25 1.05
N ALA A 54 -11.86 -16.94 1.33
CA ALA A 54 -11.27 -15.94 0.45
C ALA A 54 -9.74 -16.11 0.32
N LEU A 55 -9.06 -16.38 1.44
CA LEU A 55 -7.60 -16.60 1.46
C LEU A 55 -7.22 -17.94 0.81
N SER A 56 -7.99 -19.01 1.03
CA SER A 56 -7.71 -20.33 0.44
C SER A 56 -8.10 -20.40 -1.03
N GLY A 57 -9.22 -19.79 -1.41
CA GLY A 57 -9.69 -19.68 -2.79
C GLY A 57 -8.97 -18.61 -3.60
N GLY A 58 -8.12 -17.79 -2.97
CA GLY A 58 -7.35 -16.75 -3.63
C GLY A 58 -8.20 -15.64 -4.23
N ALA A 59 -9.33 -15.30 -3.60
CA ALA A 59 -10.30 -14.32 -4.09
C ALA A 59 -9.65 -12.95 -4.38
N CYS A 60 -8.71 -12.53 -3.53
CA CYS A 60 -7.98 -11.27 -3.67
C CYS A 60 -6.57 -11.45 -4.27
N ALA A 61 -6.11 -12.69 -4.45
CA ALA A 61 -4.74 -12.98 -4.81
C ALA A 61 -4.36 -12.44 -6.20
N ALA A 62 -5.30 -12.42 -7.16
CA ALA A 62 -5.06 -11.88 -8.49
C ALA A 62 -4.84 -10.36 -8.47
N LYS A 63 -5.63 -9.63 -7.67
CA LYS A 63 -5.48 -8.18 -7.49
C LYS A 63 -4.14 -7.86 -6.81
N VAL A 64 -3.85 -8.49 -5.67
CA VAL A 64 -2.58 -8.28 -4.94
C VAL A 64 -1.37 -8.56 -5.82
N ARG A 65 -1.40 -9.62 -6.64
CA ARG A 65 -0.31 -9.90 -7.60
C ARG A 65 -0.17 -8.82 -8.66
N ARG A 66 -1.29 -8.30 -9.19
CA ARG A 66 -1.29 -7.22 -10.17
C ARG A 66 -0.68 -5.96 -9.57
N ASP A 67 -1.11 -5.57 -8.37
CA ASP A 67 -0.62 -4.38 -7.68
C ASP A 67 0.89 -4.48 -7.39
N PHE A 68 1.34 -5.66 -6.95
CA PHE A 68 2.77 -5.95 -6.78
C PHE A 68 3.55 -5.83 -8.10
N ALA A 69 3.05 -6.40 -9.18
CA ALA A 69 3.70 -6.35 -10.49
C ALA A 69 3.75 -4.92 -11.06
N MET A 70 2.69 -4.13 -10.88
CA MET A 70 2.66 -2.72 -11.28
C MET A 70 3.70 -1.91 -10.50
N GLY A 71 3.85 -2.15 -9.20
CA GLY A 71 4.91 -1.52 -8.40
C GLY A 71 6.31 -1.82 -8.95
N LEU A 72 6.60 -3.08 -9.27
CA LEU A 72 7.89 -3.47 -9.86
C LEU A 72 8.12 -2.81 -11.23
N GLN A 73 7.10 -2.80 -12.09
CA GLN A 73 7.17 -2.16 -13.41
C GLN A 73 7.38 -0.64 -13.31
N GLY A 74 6.77 -0.01 -12.30
CA GLY A 74 6.97 1.41 -11.98
C GLY A 74 8.30 1.71 -11.28
N GLY A 75 9.18 0.73 -11.06
CA GLY A 75 10.48 0.93 -10.43
C GLY A 75 10.46 1.02 -8.90
N VAL A 76 9.36 0.63 -8.25
CA VAL A 76 9.27 0.61 -6.78
C VAL A 76 10.23 -0.44 -6.21
N ARG A 77 11.16 0.00 -5.35
CA ARG A 77 12.16 -0.86 -4.68
C ARG A 77 11.88 -1.08 -3.20
N GLY A 78 10.95 -0.34 -2.63
CA GLY A 78 10.62 -0.38 -1.22
C GLY A 78 9.34 0.40 -0.92
N THR A 79 8.87 0.30 0.31
CA THR A 79 7.67 1.00 0.78
C THR A 79 7.99 1.81 2.03
N PRO A 80 7.41 3.02 2.20
CA PRO A 80 6.50 3.68 1.26
C PRO A 80 7.23 4.26 0.03
N THR A 81 6.53 4.32 -1.11
CA THR A 81 6.94 5.05 -2.32
C THR A 81 5.68 5.71 -2.87
N PHE A 82 5.78 6.98 -3.26
CA PHE A 82 4.65 7.76 -3.74
C PHE A 82 4.89 8.21 -5.18
N PHE A 83 3.81 8.24 -5.96
CA PHE A 83 3.75 8.90 -7.25
C PHE A 83 2.70 10.01 -7.15
N ILE A 84 3.04 11.20 -7.61
CA ILE A 84 2.13 12.36 -7.64
C ILE A 84 1.99 12.75 -9.11
N ASP A 85 0.76 12.71 -9.62
CA ASP A 85 0.44 12.91 -11.04
C ASP A 85 1.22 12.03 -12.01
N GLY A 86 1.55 10.80 -11.58
CA GLY A 86 2.29 9.81 -12.38
C GLY A 86 3.81 9.91 -12.26
N GLU A 87 4.34 10.96 -11.63
CA GLU A 87 5.78 11.17 -11.43
C GLU A 87 6.22 10.65 -10.06
N LEU A 88 7.42 10.06 -9.99
CA LEU A 88 7.99 9.57 -8.73
C LEU A 88 8.24 10.74 -7.77
N TYR A 89 7.70 10.65 -6.55
CA TYR A 89 7.94 11.63 -5.52
C TYR A 89 9.21 11.31 -4.72
N GLU A 90 10.22 12.16 -4.86
CA GLU A 90 11.52 12.02 -4.17
C GLU A 90 11.67 12.96 -2.95
N GLY A 91 10.60 13.69 -2.59
CA GLY A 91 10.62 14.62 -1.46
C GLY A 91 10.39 13.96 -0.09
N PRO A 92 10.35 14.76 0.99
CA PRO A 92 10.09 14.27 2.34
C PRO A 92 8.73 13.57 2.45
N VAL A 93 8.73 12.33 2.95
CA VAL A 93 7.50 11.59 3.27
C VAL A 93 6.92 12.09 4.60
N THR A 94 6.46 13.33 4.60
CA THR A 94 5.76 13.98 5.71
C THR A 94 4.46 14.59 5.19
N ALA A 95 3.51 14.88 6.09
CA ALA A 95 2.26 15.51 5.70
C ALA A 95 2.51 16.83 4.95
N ASP A 96 3.40 17.68 5.47
CA ASP A 96 3.76 18.95 4.84
C ASP A 96 4.43 18.76 3.46
N GLY A 97 5.36 17.82 3.36
CA GLY A 97 6.08 17.54 2.11
C GLY A 97 5.17 17.02 1.00
N LEU A 98 4.22 16.14 1.36
CA LEU A 98 3.23 15.59 0.43
C LEU A 98 2.18 16.65 0.05
N ASN A 99 1.66 17.42 1.00
CA ASN A 99 0.71 18.51 0.72
C ASN A 99 1.31 19.54 -0.25
N ALA A 100 2.55 19.98 0.00
CA ALA A 100 3.25 20.90 -0.88
C ALA A 100 3.49 20.34 -2.29
N ALA A 101 3.55 19.01 -2.43
CA ALA A 101 3.68 18.36 -3.73
C ALA A 101 2.34 18.23 -4.47
N LEU A 102 1.23 18.07 -3.75
CA LEU A 102 -0.12 18.07 -4.32
C LEU A 102 -0.57 19.47 -4.77
N ASP A 103 -0.10 20.52 -4.10
CA ASP A 103 -0.42 21.91 -4.46
C ASP A 103 0.33 22.42 -5.71
N ARG A 104 1.28 21.63 -6.24
CA ARG A 104 1.96 21.97 -7.49
C ARG A 104 1.05 21.69 -8.68
N PRO A 105 0.90 22.62 -9.63
CA PRO A 105 0.18 22.34 -10.86
C PRO A 105 0.92 21.23 -11.64
N ALA A 106 0.15 20.24 -12.11
CA ALA A 106 0.66 19.14 -12.92
C ALA A 106 1.48 19.67 -14.10
N GLY A 107 2.74 19.22 -14.23
CA GLY A 107 3.61 19.52 -15.36
C GLY A 107 4.81 20.44 -15.14
N LEU A 108 5.07 20.94 -13.92
CA LEU A 108 6.32 21.67 -13.66
C LEU A 108 7.48 20.70 -13.33
N VAL A 109 8.18 20.27 -14.37
CA VAL A 109 9.50 19.63 -14.27
C VAL A 109 10.45 20.62 -13.61
N ILE A 110 10.74 20.44 -12.31
CA ILE A 110 11.83 21.17 -11.67
C ILE A 110 13.11 20.44 -12.10
N GLY A 111 13.85 21.08 -13.00
CA GLY A 111 15.00 20.51 -13.70
C GLY A 111 15.99 19.79 -12.79
N SER A 112 16.43 18.62 -13.26
CA SER A 112 17.63 17.95 -12.79
C SER A 112 18.79 18.95 -12.71
N PRO A 113 19.54 19.04 -11.59
CA PRO A 113 20.71 19.91 -11.57
C PRO A 113 21.75 19.31 -12.53
N THR A 114 21.92 19.92 -13.69
CA THR A 114 23.04 19.65 -14.58
C THR A 114 24.33 20.02 -13.84
N ILE A 115 25.02 19.03 -13.28
CA ILE A 115 26.40 19.19 -12.83
C ILE A 115 27.25 19.43 -14.08
N THR A 116 27.57 20.69 -14.33
CA THR A 116 28.58 21.05 -15.32
C THR A 116 29.95 20.83 -14.69
N ILE A 117 30.63 19.73 -15.04
CA ILE A 117 32.06 19.59 -14.76
C ILE A 117 32.78 20.47 -15.77
N ARG A 118 33.32 21.61 -15.32
CA ARG A 118 34.29 22.38 -16.12
C ARG A 118 35.62 21.63 -16.12
N THR A 119 36.16 21.43 -17.32
CA THR A 119 37.52 20.92 -17.57
C THR A 119 38.56 21.99 -17.33
#